data_AF-G8PP18-F1
#
_entry.id   AF-G8PP18-F1
#
_cell.length_a   1.000
_cell.length_b   1.000
_cell.length_c   1.000
_cell.angle_alpha   90.00
_cell.angle_beta   90.00
_cell.angle_gamma   90.00
#
_symmetry.space_group_name_H-M   'P 1'
#
loop_
_entity.id
_entity.type
_entity.pdbx_description
1 polymer ?
#
loop_
_entity_poly.entity_id
_entity_poly.type
_entity_poly.pdbx_seq_one_letter_code
_entity_poly.pdbx_strand_id
1 'polypeptide(L)'
;MLGGAQQQPEGSGNQDELSWAKRVFQELSIKFPDDVQQAAQILASVPKDDKLTVADNKAVEASIAQIASESKAAHKTADSLIKSIVTVFTRLEGDDELKGTLDAMNAYTGDNPKYGVVGQLGAGGFTKIVDSAKKGKEDNDITIREKGTAYFDLSNSPAFRQAMEKIYNSPELQEKMKDIIDIEYLKSFKFGRPRNARSDADPDELKLYTYRNENKQNASEHPELYGEVPGSEQVDGPVPQNDALAGQSLTANQRKYRERSKKGGDGAWASAADLKANKRLTEREENFARTNPRNRHDREDYQFKEGKPVKGGDMPDDKVIVEHQPGFSVWDVKDGTGFAKDAEMHNKPTVAGPSGTTDRFLTGIRLLGKGVMKELGLEGPNADNQVKELGRWLATGYLVGDEHHSAVEVNLGAANHGLKPQWGSDLYTEPFSEPIKGKGFEISSETVVDQLETKLETAEDDAVNRDAYRFDLEGGSKGKVMPDGKVQAPKPSR
;
A
#
# COMPACT_ATOMS: atom_id res chain seq x y z
N MET A 1 30.66 -53.09 49.26
CA MET A 1 31.34 -52.01 48.53
C MET A 1 31.36 -52.43 47.07
N LEU A 2 30.34 -52.02 46.31
CA LEU A 2 30.25 -50.80 45.47
C LEU A 2 30.82 -51.06 44.07
N GLY A 3 29.97 -50.85 43.06
CA GLY A 3 30.40 -50.82 41.65
C GLY A 3 29.38 -51.34 40.63
N GLY A 4 28.10 -50.98 40.75
CA GLY A 4 27.13 -51.17 39.67
C GLY A 4 27.21 -49.99 38.70
N ALA A 5 27.67 -50.24 37.47
CA ALA A 5 27.65 -49.24 36.40
C ALA A 5 26.20 -49.07 35.91
N GLN A 6 25.57 -47.96 36.28
CA GLN A 6 24.33 -47.49 35.66
C GLN A 6 24.66 -47.01 34.24
N GLN A 7 24.09 -47.67 33.24
CA GLN A 7 23.91 -47.11 31.91
C GLN A 7 23.06 -45.83 32.05
N GLN A 8 23.64 -44.69 31.68
CA GLN A 8 22.86 -43.51 31.32
C GLN A 8 22.17 -43.79 29.97
N PRO A 9 20.88 -43.45 29.81
CA PRO A 9 20.27 -43.43 28.50
C PRO A 9 20.84 -42.25 27.71
N GLU A 10 21.33 -42.53 26.50
CA GLU A 10 21.53 -41.55 25.44
C GLU A 10 20.17 -40.91 25.09
N GLY A 11 19.81 -39.83 25.79
CA GLY A 11 18.99 -38.75 25.23
C GLY A 11 19.96 -37.70 24.71
N SER A 12 19.81 -37.11 23.54
CA SER A 12 18.62 -36.80 22.76
C SER A 12 18.99 -36.85 21.29
N GLY A 13 18.22 -37.57 20.49
CA GLY A 13 18.27 -37.42 19.04
C GLY A 13 18.03 -35.96 18.65
N ASN A 14 18.73 -35.52 17.60
CA ASN A 14 18.50 -34.25 16.92
C ASN A 14 17.00 -33.94 16.86
N GLN A 15 16.56 -32.94 17.62
CA GLN A 15 15.44 -32.13 17.18
C GLN A 15 15.94 -31.45 15.91
N ASP A 16 15.45 -31.91 14.77
CA ASP A 16 15.66 -31.27 13.48
C ASP A 16 15.48 -29.75 13.66
N GLU A 17 16.53 -28.97 13.40
CA GLU A 17 16.42 -27.51 13.30
C GLU A 17 15.35 -27.23 12.26
N LEU A 18 14.18 -26.77 12.71
CA LEU A 18 13.08 -26.38 11.84
C LEU A 18 13.62 -25.33 10.87
N SER A 19 13.38 -25.53 9.57
CA SER A 19 13.78 -24.54 8.57
C SER A 19 13.17 -23.18 8.90
N TRP A 20 13.85 -22.09 8.51
CA TRP A 20 13.39 -20.74 8.77
C TRP A 20 11.92 -20.53 8.39
N ALA A 21 11.50 -20.99 7.20
CA ALA A 21 10.11 -20.98 6.77
C ALA A 21 9.17 -21.71 7.74
N LYS A 22 9.51 -22.93 8.18
CA LYS A 22 8.70 -23.72 9.13
C LYS A 22 8.53 -23.03 10.48
N ARG A 23 9.55 -22.31 10.96
CA ARG A 23 9.45 -21.50 12.18
C ARG A 23 8.47 -20.35 12.00
N VAL A 24 8.54 -19.65 10.85
CA VAL A 24 7.61 -18.56 10.54
C VAL A 24 6.17 -19.06 10.48
N PHE A 25 5.91 -20.24 9.90
CA PHE A 25 4.56 -20.82 9.84
C PHE A 25 4.00 -21.24 11.19
N GLN A 26 4.82 -21.88 12.03
CA GLN A 26 4.41 -22.29 13.37
C GLN A 26 4.00 -21.08 14.21
N GLU A 27 4.77 -20.00 14.14
CA GLU A 27 4.48 -18.78 14.89
C GLU A 27 3.28 -17.99 14.34
N LEU A 28 3.09 -17.98 13.02
CA LEU A 28 1.87 -17.41 12.42
C LEU A 28 0.61 -18.23 12.72
N SER A 29 0.73 -19.35 13.44
CA SER A 29 -0.38 -20.27 13.77
C SER A 29 -1.12 -20.75 12.53
N ILE A 30 -0.40 -20.96 11.44
CA ILE A 30 -0.98 -21.42 10.17
C ILE A 30 -1.19 -22.94 10.25
N LYS A 31 -2.37 -23.31 10.73
CA LYS A 31 -3.14 -24.52 10.42
C LYS A 31 -4.56 -24.30 10.89
N PHE A 32 -5.54 -24.46 9.99
CA PHE A 32 -6.95 -24.28 10.29
C PHE A 32 -7.40 -25.26 11.39
N PRO A 33 -8.01 -24.82 12.51
CA PRO A 33 -8.64 -25.72 13.47
C PRO A 33 -10.01 -26.16 12.94
N ASP A 34 -10.30 -27.46 12.97
CA ASP A 34 -11.66 -27.96 12.73
C ASP A 34 -12.58 -27.69 13.94
N ASP A 35 -12.02 -27.36 15.11
CA ASP A 35 -12.74 -26.86 16.28
C ASP A 35 -11.89 -26.05 17.29
N VAL A 36 -12.59 -25.41 18.23
CA VAL A 36 -12.05 -24.54 19.29
C VAL A 36 -11.12 -25.27 20.27
N GLN A 37 -11.24 -26.59 20.43
CA GLN A 37 -10.41 -27.39 21.35
C GLN A 37 -9.01 -27.66 20.78
N GLN A 38 -8.92 -27.84 19.46
CA GLN A 38 -7.65 -28.04 18.77
C GLN A 38 -6.78 -26.78 18.79
N ALA A 39 -7.39 -25.59 18.60
CA ALA A 39 -6.72 -24.31 18.72
C ALA A 39 -6.13 -24.08 20.13
N ALA A 40 -6.88 -24.44 21.18
CA ALA A 40 -6.44 -24.29 22.57
C ALA A 40 -5.27 -25.23 22.93
N GLN A 41 -5.23 -26.43 22.37
CA GLN A 41 -4.13 -27.38 22.58
C GLN A 41 -2.85 -26.98 21.84
N ILE A 42 -2.98 -26.42 20.63
CA ILE A 42 -1.83 -25.89 19.88
C ILE A 42 -1.20 -24.72 20.64
N LEU A 43 -2.00 -23.75 21.08
CA LEU A 43 -1.56 -22.61 21.91
C LEU A 43 -0.85 -23.01 23.20
N ALA A 44 -1.24 -24.14 23.82
CA ALA A 44 -0.61 -24.64 25.04
C ALA A 44 0.72 -25.39 24.78
N SER A 45 1.00 -25.75 23.53
CA SER A 45 2.16 -26.55 23.12
C SER A 45 3.29 -25.74 22.49
N VAL A 46 3.04 -24.48 22.12
CA VAL A 46 4.07 -23.59 21.56
C VAL A 46 5.07 -23.22 22.67
N PRO A 47 6.37 -23.49 22.49
CA PRO A 47 7.42 -23.02 23.40
C PRO A 47 7.34 -21.50 23.55
N LYS A 48 7.29 -21.01 24.79
CA LYS A 48 7.06 -19.57 25.08
C LYS A 48 8.17 -18.61 24.59
N ASP A 49 9.25 -19.12 24.01
CA ASP A 49 10.45 -18.35 23.64
C ASP A 49 10.78 -18.32 22.13
N ASP A 50 9.87 -18.70 21.23
CA ASP A 50 10.10 -18.67 19.76
C ASP A 50 9.40 -17.51 19.01
N LYS A 51 9.33 -16.31 19.60
CA LYS A 51 8.69 -15.14 18.93
C LYS A 51 9.35 -14.82 17.57
N LEU A 52 8.55 -14.68 16.50
CA LEU A 52 8.99 -14.13 15.20
C LEU A 52 9.90 -12.92 15.39
N THR A 53 11.10 -12.93 14.83
CA THR A 53 12.01 -11.79 14.87
C THR A 53 11.49 -10.66 13.97
N VAL A 54 12.03 -9.45 14.15
CA VAL A 54 11.77 -8.32 13.23
C VAL A 54 12.17 -8.64 11.79
N ALA A 55 13.20 -9.48 11.59
CA ALA A 55 13.62 -9.92 10.26
C ALA A 55 12.56 -10.84 9.62
N ASP A 56 12.02 -11.78 10.38
CA ASP A 56 10.98 -12.71 9.92
C ASP A 56 9.72 -11.96 9.46
N ASN A 57 9.30 -10.97 10.25
CA ASN A 57 8.15 -10.13 9.91
C ASN A 57 8.34 -9.33 8.62
N LYS A 58 9.57 -8.87 8.33
CA LYS A 58 9.87 -8.17 7.08
C LYS A 58 9.78 -9.10 5.88
N ALA A 59 10.23 -10.34 6.01
CA ALA A 59 10.17 -11.31 4.93
C ALA A 59 8.73 -11.76 4.64
N VAL A 60 7.91 -11.95 5.69
CA VAL A 60 6.47 -12.18 5.57
C VAL A 60 5.78 -11.01 4.86
N GLU A 61 6.07 -9.79 5.27
CA GLU A 61 5.50 -8.57 4.66
C GLU A 61 5.92 -8.41 3.18
N ALA A 62 7.17 -8.72 2.83
CA ALA A 62 7.62 -8.71 1.45
C ALA A 62 6.90 -9.77 0.60
N SER A 63 6.73 -10.98 1.16
CA SER A 63 6.08 -12.11 0.48
C SER A 63 4.59 -11.86 0.24
N ILE A 64 3.86 -11.40 1.26
CA ILE A 64 2.43 -11.07 1.12
C ILE A 64 2.21 -9.92 0.13
N ALA A 65 3.10 -8.93 0.11
CA ALA A 65 3.02 -7.83 -0.84
C ALA A 65 3.21 -8.31 -2.28
N GLN A 66 4.13 -9.26 -2.50
CA GLN A 66 4.33 -9.87 -3.80
C GLN A 66 3.15 -10.76 -4.21
N ILE A 67 2.60 -11.55 -3.28
CA ILE A 67 1.38 -12.34 -3.53
C ILE A 67 0.23 -11.41 -3.95
N ALA A 68 0.05 -10.28 -3.26
CA ALA A 68 -0.95 -9.29 -3.62
C ALA A 68 -0.65 -8.62 -4.98
N SER A 69 0.62 -8.33 -5.29
CA SER A 69 1.00 -7.68 -6.55
C SER A 69 0.89 -8.60 -7.77
N GLU A 70 1.00 -9.92 -7.59
CA GLU A 70 0.83 -10.94 -8.64
C GLU A 70 -0.62 -11.44 -8.72
N SER A 71 -1.47 -11.05 -7.76
CA SER A 71 -2.83 -11.56 -7.64
C SER A 71 -3.76 -11.07 -8.75
N LYS A 72 -4.45 -12.02 -9.40
CA LYS A 72 -5.53 -11.71 -10.36
C LYS A 72 -6.61 -10.81 -9.74
N ALA A 73 -6.94 -11.01 -8.47
CA ALA A 73 -7.93 -10.20 -7.76
C ALA A 73 -7.50 -8.72 -7.68
N ALA A 74 -6.24 -8.45 -7.35
CA ALA A 74 -5.70 -7.09 -7.33
C ALA A 74 -5.70 -6.47 -8.73
N HIS A 75 -5.27 -7.22 -9.77
CA HIS A 75 -5.21 -6.70 -11.14
C HIS A 75 -6.61 -6.38 -11.68
N LYS A 76 -7.58 -7.27 -11.48
CA LYS A 76 -8.97 -7.05 -11.91
C LYS A 76 -9.61 -5.89 -11.16
N THR A 77 -9.32 -5.75 -9.86
CA THR A 77 -9.78 -4.60 -9.06
C THR A 77 -9.21 -3.30 -9.61
N ALA A 78 -7.91 -3.24 -9.89
CA ALA A 78 -7.27 -2.06 -10.46
C ALA A 78 -7.83 -1.71 -11.85
N ASP A 79 -7.98 -2.71 -12.74
CA ASP A 79 -8.58 -2.53 -14.06
C ASP A 79 -10.00 -1.97 -13.97
N SER A 80 -10.80 -2.52 -13.05
CA SER A 80 -12.16 -2.05 -12.80
C SER A 80 -12.21 -0.61 -12.31
N LEU A 81 -11.29 -0.22 -11.43
CA LEU A 81 -11.19 1.15 -10.92
C LEU A 81 -10.78 2.12 -12.02
N ILE A 82 -9.75 1.79 -12.80
CA ILE A 82 -9.27 2.59 -13.94
C ILE A 82 -10.39 2.76 -14.97
N LYS A 83 -11.09 1.68 -15.33
CA LYS A 83 -12.23 1.73 -16.23
C LYS A 83 -13.35 2.62 -15.68
N SER A 84 -13.66 2.49 -14.40
CA SER A 84 -14.72 3.27 -13.75
C SER A 84 -14.39 4.76 -13.73
N ILE A 85 -13.19 5.15 -13.30
CA ILE A 85 -12.81 6.57 -13.20
C ILE A 85 -12.69 7.22 -14.58
N VAL A 86 -12.17 6.52 -15.60
CA VAL A 86 -12.15 7.03 -16.98
C VAL A 86 -13.58 7.17 -17.52
N THR A 87 -14.47 6.23 -17.20
CA THR A 87 -15.89 6.32 -17.60
C THR A 87 -16.59 7.50 -16.93
N VAL A 88 -16.23 7.85 -15.68
CA VAL A 88 -16.73 9.07 -15.03
C VAL A 88 -16.33 10.30 -15.82
N PHE A 89 -15.04 10.44 -16.17
CA PHE A 89 -14.56 11.58 -16.94
C PHE A 89 -15.23 11.70 -18.31
N THR A 90 -15.35 10.59 -19.06
CA THR A 90 -15.96 10.63 -20.39
C THR A 90 -17.47 10.86 -20.33
N ARG A 91 -18.20 10.21 -19.42
CA ARG A 91 -19.66 10.42 -19.29
C ARG A 91 -20.00 11.82 -18.79
N LEU A 92 -19.14 12.48 -18.04
CA LEU A 92 -19.37 13.85 -17.57
C LEU A 92 -19.39 14.87 -18.70
N GLU A 93 -18.57 14.66 -19.72
CA GLU A 93 -18.46 15.57 -20.87
C GLU A 93 -19.47 15.26 -22.00
N GLY A 94 -20.32 14.24 -21.82
CA GLY A 94 -21.45 13.96 -22.72
C GLY A 94 -20.96 13.51 -24.10
N ASP A 95 -21.23 14.32 -25.12
CA ASP A 95 -20.84 14.03 -26.51
C ASP A 95 -19.34 14.30 -26.79
N ASP A 96 -18.62 14.94 -25.86
CA ASP A 96 -17.19 15.23 -25.97
C ASP A 96 -16.32 14.23 -25.19
N GLU A 97 -16.36 12.97 -25.63
CA GLU A 97 -15.55 11.89 -25.05
C GLU A 97 -14.03 12.19 -25.14
N LEU A 98 -13.61 12.94 -26.16
CA LEU A 98 -12.22 13.34 -26.35
C LEU A 98 -11.75 14.22 -25.20
N LYS A 99 -12.55 15.22 -24.81
CA LYS A 99 -12.23 16.09 -23.67
C LYS A 99 -12.17 15.30 -22.36
N GLY A 100 -13.12 14.41 -22.10
CA GLY A 100 -13.07 13.56 -20.90
C GLY A 100 -11.82 12.65 -20.86
N THR A 101 -11.39 12.15 -22.01
CA THR A 101 -10.14 11.35 -22.11
C THR A 101 -8.90 12.21 -21.86
N LEU A 102 -8.87 13.44 -22.38
CA LEU A 102 -7.78 14.40 -22.13
C LEU A 102 -7.71 14.81 -20.67
N ASP A 103 -8.85 15.03 -20.01
CA ASP A 103 -8.91 15.36 -18.57
C ASP A 103 -8.33 14.22 -17.73
N ALA A 104 -8.66 12.96 -18.06
CA ALA A 104 -8.07 11.80 -17.41
C ALA A 104 -6.55 11.71 -17.65
N MET A 105 -6.10 11.94 -18.89
CA MET A 105 -4.67 11.90 -19.21
C MET A 105 -3.88 12.98 -18.46
N ASN A 106 -4.40 14.21 -18.40
CA ASN A 106 -3.79 15.32 -17.68
C ASN A 106 -3.76 15.07 -16.17
N ALA A 107 -4.82 14.47 -15.62
CA ALA A 107 -4.89 14.08 -14.22
C ALA A 107 -3.83 13.03 -13.85
N TYR A 108 -3.49 12.12 -14.76
CA TYR A 108 -2.46 11.11 -14.57
C TYR A 108 -1.03 11.67 -14.66
N THR A 109 -0.70 12.46 -15.69
CA THR A 109 0.70 12.86 -15.94
C THR A 109 1.21 13.97 -15.01
N GLY A 110 0.31 14.84 -14.54
CA GLY A 110 0.68 16.07 -13.83
C GLY A 110 1.56 17.04 -14.65
N ASP A 111 1.97 18.15 -14.04
CA ASP A 111 2.73 19.22 -14.73
C ASP A 111 4.24 18.97 -14.82
N ASN A 112 4.79 18.08 -13.98
CA ASN A 112 6.23 17.79 -13.89
C ASN A 112 6.46 16.27 -13.67
N PRO A 113 6.55 15.47 -14.74
CA PRO A 113 6.82 14.04 -14.61
C PRO A 113 8.22 13.81 -14.02
N LYS A 114 8.31 13.00 -12.97
CA LYS A 114 9.59 12.51 -12.40
C LYS A 114 10.05 11.24 -13.13
N TYR A 115 11.29 10.80 -12.91
CA TYR A 115 11.84 9.52 -13.39
C TYR A 115 11.30 8.31 -12.60
N GLY A 116 9.99 8.30 -12.33
CA GLY A 116 9.25 7.19 -11.74
C GLY A 116 8.21 6.63 -12.72
N VAL A 117 7.25 5.86 -12.20
CA VAL A 117 6.19 5.18 -12.98
C VAL A 117 5.47 6.09 -13.98
N VAL A 118 5.10 7.30 -13.57
CA VAL A 118 4.41 8.27 -14.43
C VAL A 118 5.30 8.72 -15.60
N GLY A 119 6.58 8.99 -15.35
CA GLY A 119 7.55 9.34 -16.39
C GLY A 119 7.87 8.19 -17.32
N GLN A 120 7.96 6.96 -16.78
CA GLN A 120 8.21 5.73 -17.54
C GLN A 120 7.12 5.49 -18.58
N LEU A 121 5.88 5.69 -18.18
CA LEU A 121 4.73 5.40 -19.00
C LEU A 121 4.39 6.57 -19.92
N GLY A 122 4.54 7.81 -19.45
CA GLY A 122 4.07 8.99 -20.18
C GLY A 122 2.62 8.85 -20.64
N ALA A 123 2.23 9.61 -21.67
CA ALA A 123 0.89 9.54 -22.25
C ALA A 123 0.60 8.19 -22.96
N GLY A 124 1.61 7.60 -23.60
CA GLY A 124 1.47 6.33 -24.33
C GLY A 124 1.23 5.14 -23.40
N GLY A 125 1.89 5.10 -22.25
CA GLY A 125 1.73 4.07 -21.24
C GLY A 125 0.41 4.20 -20.47
N PHE A 126 -0.07 5.42 -20.21
CA PHE A 126 -1.43 5.61 -19.70
C PHE A 126 -2.49 5.00 -20.63
N THR A 127 -2.35 5.27 -21.94
CA THR A 127 -3.25 4.69 -22.95
C THR A 127 -3.18 3.17 -22.93
N LYS A 128 -1.98 2.56 -22.81
CA LYS A 128 -1.81 1.10 -22.68
C LYS A 128 -2.55 0.56 -21.43
N ILE A 129 -2.43 1.23 -20.29
CA ILE A 129 -3.11 0.86 -19.04
C ILE A 129 -4.63 0.88 -19.21
N VAL A 130 -5.17 1.97 -19.75
CA VAL A 130 -6.62 2.12 -19.98
C VAL A 130 -7.12 1.09 -20.99
N ASP A 131 -6.38 0.85 -22.07
CA ASP A 131 -6.72 -0.14 -23.09
C ASP A 131 -6.72 -1.56 -22.52
N SER A 132 -5.72 -1.91 -21.70
CA SER A 132 -5.66 -3.18 -21.00
C SER A 132 -6.88 -3.36 -20.09
N ALA A 133 -7.17 -2.35 -19.27
CA ALA A 133 -8.32 -2.34 -18.36
C ALA A 133 -9.65 -2.51 -19.10
N LYS A 134 -9.81 -1.89 -20.29
CA LYS A 134 -11.03 -2.00 -21.11
C LYS A 134 -11.15 -3.36 -21.82
N LYS A 135 -10.05 -3.91 -22.34
CA LYS A 135 -10.04 -5.17 -23.11
C LYS A 135 -10.13 -6.41 -22.22
N GLY A 136 -9.78 -6.29 -20.93
CA GLY A 136 -9.90 -7.36 -19.95
C GLY A 136 -8.97 -8.56 -20.18
N LYS A 137 -8.02 -8.44 -21.11
CA LYS A 137 -6.99 -9.46 -21.36
C LYS A 137 -6.01 -9.46 -20.20
N GLU A 138 -5.49 -10.65 -19.86
CA GLU A 138 -4.34 -10.78 -18.97
C GLU A 138 -3.13 -10.21 -19.72
N ASP A 139 -2.91 -8.90 -19.60
CA ASP A 139 -1.71 -8.24 -20.07
C ASP A 139 -0.67 -8.30 -18.95
N ASN A 140 0.13 -9.36 -18.98
CA ASN A 140 1.22 -9.58 -18.01
C ASN A 140 2.31 -8.51 -18.10
N ASP A 141 2.27 -7.64 -19.12
CA ASP A 141 3.21 -6.54 -19.25
C ASP A 141 2.92 -5.37 -18.31
N ILE A 142 1.77 -5.28 -17.64
CA ILE A 142 1.39 -4.11 -16.81
C ILE A 142 1.26 -4.51 -15.35
N THR A 143 2.12 -3.95 -14.50
CA THR A 143 2.24 -4.34 -13.09
C THR A 143 1.17 -3.68 -12.22
N ILE A 144 0.94 -4.22 -11.01
CA ILE A 144 0.11 -3.55 -9.98
C ILE A 144 0.67 -2.20 -9.59
N ARG A 145 2.00 -2.03 -9.61
CA ARG A 145 2.64 -0.74 -9.36
C ARG A 145 2.13 0.32 -10.34
N GLU A 146 2.11 -0.01 -11.62
CA GLU A 146 1.65 0.90 -12.67
C GLU A 146 0.15 1.18 -12.63
N LYS A 147 -0.68 0.13 -12.47
CA LYS A 147 -2.13 0.30 -12.36
C LYS A 147 -2.51 1.06 -11.08
N GLY A 148 -1.85 0.74 -9.97
CA GLY A 148 -2.04 1.37 -8.67
C GLY A 148 -1.66 2.85 -8.67
N THR A 149 -0.52 3.21 -9.27
CA THR A 149 -0.13 4.62 -9.48
C THR A 149 -1.14 5.33 -10.38
N ALA A 150 -1.51 4.76 -11.52
CA ALA A 150 -2.46 5.38 -12.42
C ALA A 150 -3.81 5.65 -11.75
N TYR A 151 -4.37 4.65 -11.06
CA TYR A 151 -5.58 4.82 -10.28
C TYR A 151 -5.41 5.90 -9.19
N PHE A 152 -4.35 5.84 -8.40
CA PHE A 152 -4.15 6.76 -7.28
C PHE A 152 -4.00 8.22 -7.73
N ASP A 153 -3.27 8.47 -8.82
CA ASP A 153 -3.09 9.80 -9.38
C ASP A 153 -4.40 10.35 -9.94
N LEU A 154 -5.13 9.53 -10.71
CA LEU A 154 -6.46 9.90 -11.20
C LEU A 154 -7.42 10.22 -10.05
N SER A 155 -7.51 9.34 -9.06
CA SER A 155 -8.43 9.53 -7.93
C SER A 155 -8.05 10.76 -7.12
N ASN A 156 -6.77 10.99 -6.83
CA ASN A 156 -6.33 12.15 -6.03
C ASN A 156 -6.23 13.47 -6.82
N SER A 157 -6.50 13.45 -8.13
CA SER A 157 -6.40 14.63 -8.97
C SER A 157 -7.46 15.71 -8.61
N PRO A 158 -7.14 17.00 -8.84
CA PRO A 158 -8.14 18.07 -8.79
C PRO A 158 -9.32 17.83 -9.76
N ALA A 159 -9.06 17.21 -10.92
CA ALA A 159 -10.07 16.90 -11.91
C ALA A 159 -11.13 15.92 -11.35
N PHE A 160 -10.70 14.86 -10.65
CA PHE A 160 -11.63 13.92 -10.02
C PHE A 160 -12.46 14.60 -8.92
N ARG A 161 -11.85 15.46 -8.10
CA ARG A 161 -12.59 16.26 -7.11
C ARG A 161 -13.68 17.12 -7.77
N GLN A 162 -13.32 17.87 -8.80
CA GLN A 162 -14.26 18.72 -9.53
C GLN A 162 -15.36 17.91 -10.22
N ALA A 163 -15.02 16.73 -10.75
CA ALA A 163 -16.00 15.77 -11.26
C ALA A 163 -17.02 15.36 -10.18
N MET A 164 -16.54 14.99 -8.98
CA MET A 164 -17.40 14.65 -7.85
C MET A 164 -18.26 15.84 -7.39
N GLU A 165 -17.73 17.07 -7.41
CA GLU A 165 -18.49 18.30 -7.10
C GLU A 165 -19.62 18.56 -8.10
N LYS A 166 -19.35 18.41 -9.40
CA LYS A 166 -20.38 18.52 -10.45
C LYS A 166 -21.50 17.51 -10.22
N ILE A 167 -21.15 16.25 -9.92
CA ILE A 167 -22.12 15.18 -9.64
C ILE A 167 -22.88 15.48 -8.33
N TYR A 168 -22.19 15.87 -7.27
CA TYR A 168 -22.79 16.21 -5.98
C TYR A 168 -23.88 17.27 -6.15
N ASN A 169 -23.64 18.30 -6.97
CA ASN A 169 -24.55 19.43 -7.14
C ASN A 169 -25.65 19.22 -8.20
N SER A 170 -25.64 18.13 -8.97
CA SER A 170 -26.60 17.90 -10.06
C SER A 170 -27.37 16.59 -9.89
N PRO A 171 -28.68 16.62 -9.58
CA PRO A 171 -29.51 15.43 -9.52
C PRO A 171 -29.52 14.61 -10.82
N GLU A 172 -29.46 15.29 -11.97
CA GLU A 172 -29.37 14.65 -13.29
C GLU A 172 -28.06 13.84 -13.43
N LEU A 173 -26.93 14.43 -13.03
CA LEU A 173 -25.64 13.74 -13.06
C LEU A 173 -25.58 12.61 -12.02
N GLN A 174 -26.23 12.76 -10.87
CA GLN A 174 -26.34 11.67 -9.89
C GLN A 174 -27.06 10.47 -10.50
N GLU A 175 -28.18 10.70 -11.16
CA GLU A 175 -28.94 9.64 -11.83
C GLU A 175 -28.14 9.00 -12.98
N LYS A 176 -27.41 9.82 -13.76
CA LYS A 176 -26.54 9.34 -14.85
C LYS A 176 -25.35 8.51 -14.38
N MET A 177 -24.85 8.77 -13.16
CA MET A 177 -23.61 8.18 -12.64
C MET A 177 -23.83 7.13 -11.56
N LYS A 178 -25.07 6.86 -11.11
CA LYS A 178 -25.36 5.96 -9.99
C LYS A 178 -24.93 4.50 -10.18
N ASP A 179 -24.69 4.07 -11.43
CA ASP A 179 -24.16 2.73 -11.73
C ASP A 179 -22.64 2.64 -11.58
N ILE A 180 -21.96 3.78 -11.36
CA ILE A 180 -20.50 3.88 -11.18
C ILE A 180 -20.16 4.48 -9.82
N ILE A 181 -20.83 5.56 -9.43
CA ILE A 181 -20.58 6.32 -8.22
C ILE A 181 -21.56 5.92 -7.11
N ASP A 182 -21.03 5.71 -5.91
CA ASP A 182 -21.85 5.68 -4.70
C ASP A 182 -22.29 7.11 -4.32
N ILE A 183 -23.51 7.45 -4.73
CA ILE A 183 -24.11 8.77 -4.50
C ILE A 183 -24.37 9.03 -3.01
N GLU A 184 -24.69 8.00 -2.22
CA GLU A 184 -24.93 8.17 -0.78
C GLU A 184 -23.63 8.49 -0.05
N TYR A 185 -22.57 7.76 -0.39
CA TYR A 185 -21.24 8.06 0.12
C TYR A 185 -20.76 9.44 -0.35
N LEU A 186 -20.96 9.82 -1.60
CA LEU A 186 -20.64 11.16 -2.10
C LEU A 186 -21.36 12.27 -1.31
N LYS A 187 -22.65 12.10 -1.02
CA LYS A 187 -23.46 13.08 -0.28
C LYS A 187 -23.09 13.24 1.19
N SER A 188 -22.34 12.31 1.74
CA SER A 188 -21.87 12.40 3.12
C SER A 188 -20.68 13.35 3.30
N PHE A 189 -19.99 13.71 2.21
CA PHE A 189 -18.89 14.67 2.24
C PHE A 189 -19.40 16.09 2.40
N LYS A 190 -18.55 16.94 2.98
CA LYS A 190 -18.85 18.35 3.21
C LYS A 190 -17.95 19.24 2.36
N PHE A 191 -18.48 20.39 1.99
CA PHE A 191 -17.69 21.46 1.42
C PHE A 191 -16.88 22.16 2.52
N GLY A 192 -15.66 22.56 2.17
CA GLY A 192 -14.72 23.23 3.05
C GLY A 192 -13.80 24.14 2.26
N ARG A 193 -13.04 24.97 2.97
CA ARG A 193 -12.18 25.98 2.34
C ARG A 193 -11.04 25.36 1.55
N PRO A 194 -10.60 25.95 0.43
CA PRO A 194 -9.46 25.46 -0.32
C PRO A 194 -8.21 25.29 0.54
N ARG A 195 -7.37 24.31 0.19
CA ARG A 195 -6.13 24.07 0.93
C ARG A 195 -5.23 25.30 0.85
N ASN A 196 -4.74 25.78 1.99
CA ASN A 196 -3.94 27.02 2.13
C ASN A 196 -4.72 28.33 1.87
N ALA A 197 -6.05 28.28 1.76
CA ALA A 197 -6.85 29.50 1.69
C ALA A 197 -6.80 30.26 3.02
N ARG A 198 -7.07 31.57 2.95
CA ARG A 198 -7.19 32.43 4.14
C ARG A 198 -8.39 31.98 5.00
N SER A 199 -8.37 32.35 6.27
CA SER A 199 -9.39 31.96 7.26
C SER A 199 -10.77 32.59 7.04
N ASP A 200 -10.93 33.43 6.02
CA ASP A 200 -12.16 34.09 5.60
C ASP A 200 -12.67 33.60 4.23
N ALA A 201 -11.94 32.69 3.56
CA ALA A 201 -12.36 32.15 2.27
C ALA A 201 -13.65 31.32 2.38
N ASP A 202 -14.44 31.32 1.32
CA ASP A 202 -15.65 30.52 1.22
C ASP A 202 -15.32 29.01 1.19
N PRO A 203 -16.19 28.16 1.76
CA PRO A 203 -16.04 26.72 1.70
C PRO A 203 -16.60 26.19 0.38
N ASP A 204 -15.85 26.32 -0.71
CA ASP A 204 -16.28 25.99 -2.07
C ASP A 204 -15.67 24.70 -2.64
N GLU A 205 -14.78 24.02 -1.90
CA GLU A 205 -14.24 22.71 -2.30
C GLU A 205 -14.85 21.56 -1.51
N LEU A 206 -15.36 20.56 -2.22
CA LEU A 206 -15.77 19.28 -1.64
C LEU A 206 -14.55 18.56 -1.07
N LYS A 207 -14.58 18.28 0.23
CA LYS A 207 -13.48 17.64 0.94
C LYS A 207 -13.59 16.14 0.86
N LEU A 208 -13.27 15.58 -0.30
CA LEU A 208 -13.21 14.13 -0.50
C LEU A 208 -12.21 13.47 0.45
N TYR A 209 -11.09 14.11 0.76
CA TYR A 209 -10.03 13.54 1.60
C TYR A 209 -10.11 14.02 3.05
N THR A 210 -11.32 14.08 3.61
CA THR A 210 -11.49 14.13 5.05
C THR A 210 -11.38 12.72 5.58
N TYR A 211 -10.41 12.47 6.44
CA TYR A 211 -10.21 11.20 7.11
C TYR A 211 -11.52 10.76 7.79
N ARG A 212 -12.27 9.87 7.14
CA ARG A 212 -13.61 9.48 7.57
C ARG A 212 -13.50 8.17 8.31
N ASN A 213 -13.97 8.14 9.56
CA ASN A 213 -14.02 6.91 10.32
C ASN A 213 -15.44 6.33 10.26
N GLU A 214 -15.64 5.32 9.41
CA GLU A 214 -16.82 4.45 9.40
C GLU A 214 -16.73 3.33 10.45
N ASN A 215 -15.53 3.11 11.00
CA ASN A 215 -15.28 2.05 11.95
C ASN A 215 -15.59 2.47 13.38
N LYS A 216 -16.13 1.52 14.13
CA LYS A 216 -16.49 1.66 15.54
C LYS A 216 -15.62 0.79 16.45
N GLN A 217 -14.76 -0.05 15.88
CA GLN A 217 -13.83 -0.92 16.59
C GLN A 217 -12.56 -0.17 16.98
N ASN A 218 -11.88 -0.68 18.01
CA ASN A 218 -10.59 -0.14 18.45
C ASN A 218 -9.53 -0.43 17.40
N ALA A 219 -8.72 0.59 17.12
CA ALA A 219 -7.66 0.44 16.14
C ALA A 219 -6.40 -0.21 16.71
N SER A 220 -6.42 -0.71 17.94
CA SER A 220 -5.37 -1.53 18.58
C SER A 220 -6.03 -2.51 19.54
N GLU A 221 -5.42 -3.68 19.71
CA GLU A 221 -5.80 -4.66 20.75
C GLU A 221 -5.45 -4.18 22.17
N HIS A 222 -4.57 -3.17 22.27
CA HIS A 222 -4.14 -2.52 23.51
C HIS A 222 -4.50 -1.02 23.53
N PRO A 223 -5.80 -0.66 23.46
CA PRO A 223 -6.24 0.73 23.41
C PRO A 223 -5.75 1.56 24.62
N GLU A 224 -5.48 0.94 25.76
CA GLU A 224 -4.91 1.58 26.96
C GLU A 224 -3.55 2.24 26.74
N LEU A 225 -2.78 1.82 25.72
CA LEU A 225 -1.48 2.41 25.40
C LEU A 225 -1.58 3.78 24.73
N TYR A 226 -2.79 4.16 24.31
CA TYR A 226 -3.10 5.40 23.59
C TYR A 226 -3.80 6.45 24.48
N GLY A 227 -3.99 6.15 25.76
CA GLY A 227 -4.61 7.02 26.75
C GLY A 227 -5.65 6.28 27.61
N GLU A 228 -6.34 7.02 28.47
CA GLU A 228 -7.45 6.46 29.26
C GLU A 228 -8.54 5.92 28.34
N VAL A 229 -8.98 4.68 28.57
CA VAL A 229 -10.11 4.09 27.86
C VAL A 229 -11.39 4.50 28.61
N PRO A 230 -12.37 5.17 27.98
CA PRO A 230 -13.66 5.47 28.57
C PRO A 230 -14.32 4.18 29.04
N GLY A 231 -14.64 4.11 30.33
CA GLY A 231 -15.49 3.05 30.87
C GLY A 231 -16.95 3.27 30.47
N SER A 232 -17.74 2.20 30.41
CA SER A 232 -19.19 2.25 30.17
C SER A 232 -20.00 3.00 31.25
N GLU A 233 -19.34 3.46 32.32
CA GLU A 233 -19.97 4.08 33.50
C GLU A 233 -19.84 5.61 33.53
N GLN A 234 -19.05 6.23 32.65
CA GLN A 234 -18.98 7.70 32.56
C GLN A 234 -20.13 8.23 31.70
N VAL A 235 -21.30 8.39 32.32
CA VAL A 235 -22.50 8.94 31.67
C VAL A 235 -22.45 10.48 31.57
N ASP A 236 -21.70 11.15 32.46
CA ASP A 236 -21.69 12.62 32.59
C ASP A 236 -20.28 13.27 32.63
N GLY A 237 -19.25 12.62 32.07
CA GLY A 237 -17.89 13.16 31.95
C GLY A 237 -17.49 13.47 30.50
N PRO A 238 -16.51 14.37 30.24
CA PRO A 238 -15.93 14.50 28.92
C PRO A 238 -15.28 13.17 28.54
N VAL A 239 -15.67 12.60 27.39
CA VAL A 239 -15.09 11.34 26.88
C VAL A 239 -13.57 11.50 26.77
N PRO A 240 -12.76 10.66 27.45
CA PRO A 240 -11.32 10.68 27.31
C PRO A 240 -10.90 10.63 25.84
N GLN A 241 -9.99 11.53 25.43
CA GLN A 241 -9.42 11.50 24.09
C GLN A 241 -8.39 10.37 24.03
N ASN A 242 -8.87 9.18 23.67
CA ASN A 242 -8.02 8.06 23.31
C ASN A 242 -8.02 7.95 21.79
N ASP A 243 -6.85 8.19 21.21
CA ASP A 243 -6.67 8.22 19.76
C ASP A 243 -6.76 6.82 19.12
N ALA A 244 -6.82 5.72 19.89
CA ALA A 244 -7.17 4.36 19.42
C ALA A 244 -8.68 4.08 19.42
N LEU A 245 -9.50 4.95 20.06
CA LEU A 245 -10.95 4.79 20.18
C LEU A 245 -11.70 5.64 19.16
N ALA A 246 -12.85 5.12 18.71
CA ALA A 246 -13.61 5.70 17.61
C ALA A 246 -14.10 7.14 17.91
N GLY A 247 -13.86 8.07 16.97
CA GLY A 247 -14.48 9.40 16.96
C GLY A 247 -13.67 10.48 16.24
N GLN A 248 -12.36 10.34 16.13
CA GLN A 248 -11.48 11.19 15.32
C GLN A 248 -10.58 10.26 14.53
N SER A 249 -10.52 10.39 13.20
CA SER A 249 -9.78 9.42 12.39
C SER A 249 -8.33 9.30 12.87
N LEU A 250 -7.90 8.06 13.08
CA LEU A 250 -6.54 7.69 13.43
C LEU A 250 -5.51 8.34 12.49
N THR A 251 -5.91 8.47 11.23
CA THR A 251 -5.14 9.11 10.15
C THR A 251 -4.98 10.61 10.35
N ALA A 252 -5.98 11.30 10.91
CA ALA A 252 -5.91 12.73 11.21
C ALA A 252 -4.85 13.05 12.28
N ASN A 253 -4.62 12.12 13.19
CA ASN A 253 -3.73 12.28 14.34
C ASN A 253 -2.34 11.66 14.14
N GLN A 254 -2.01 11.16 12.94
CA GLN A 254 -0.70 10.55 12.61
C GLN A 254 0.51 11.38 13.03
N ARG A 255 0.43 12.72 12.96
CA ARG A 255 1.53 13.61 13.36
C ARG A 255 1.87 13.53 14.86
N LYS A 256 0.94 13.06 15.70
CA LYS A 256 1.21 12.76 17.11
C LYS A 256 2.20 11.61 17.23
N TYR A 257 2.11 10.63 16.35
CA TYR A 257 2.85 9.35 16.39
C TYR A 257 4.08 9.30 15.51
N ARG A 258 4.12 10.11 14.45
CA ARG A 258 5.18 10.11 13.46
C ARG A 258 6.11 11.28 13.61
N GLU A 259 7.38 11.06 13.36
CA GLU A 259 8.34 12.11 13.03
C GLU A 259 9.00 11.83 11.69
N ARG A 260 9.49 12.89 11.03
CA ARG A 260 10.22 12.73 9.77
C ARG A 260 11.52 12.00 10.07
N SER A 261 11.82 10.95 9.31
CA SER A 261 13.03 10.17 9.55
C SER A 261 14.28 11.04 9.41
N LYS A 262 15.20 10.92 10.37
CA LYS A 262 16.49 11.64 10.37
C LYS A 262 17.41 11.17 9.24
N LYS A 263 17.14 9.99 8.68
CA LYS A 263 17.90 9.39 7.58
C LYS A 263 17.34 9.74 6.19
N GLY A 264 16.15 10.33 6.08
CA GLY A 264 15.39 10.39 4.82
C GLY A 264 15.24 11.75 4.11
N GLY A 265 15.38 11.72 2.77
CA GLY A 265 15.13 12.83 1.81
C GLY A 265 13.81 12.69 1.04
N ASP A 266 13.54 13.56 0.06
CA ASP A 266 12.28 13.61 -0.72
C ASP A 266 12.19 12.52 -1.84
N GLY A 267 12.95 11.42 -1.71
CA GLY A 267 12.97 10.27 -2.62
C GLY A 267 13.98 9.18 -2.21
N ALA A 268 13.74 7.93 -2.62
CA ALA A 268 14.71 6.84 -2.51
C ALA A 268 14.93 6.18 -3.88
N TRP A 269 16.04 5.46 -3.95
CA TRP A 269 16.39 4.66 -5.10
C TRP A 269 17.09 3.38 -4.65
N ALA A 270 17.07 2.38 -5.52
CA ALA A 270 17.86 1.16 -5.40
C ALA A 270 18.60 0.91 -6.72
N SER A 271 19.64 0.08 -6.69
CA SER A 271 20.31 -0.32 -7.93
C SER A 271 19.40 -1.26 -8.73
N ALA A 272 19.58 -1.29 -10.06
CA ALA A 272 18.86 -2.26 -10.88
C ALA A 272 19.22 -3.70 -10.49
N ALA A 273 20.47 -3.95 -10.09
CA ALA A 273 20.91 -5.26 -9.61
C ALA A 273 20.14 -5.72 -8.36
N ASP A 274 19.97 -4.84 -7.37
CA ASP A 274 19.24 -5.15 -6.13
C ASP A 274 17.77 -5.44 -6.40
N LEU A 275 17.14 -4.64 -7.26
CA LEU A 275 15.72 -4.83 -7.61
C LEU A 275 15.51 -6.08 -8.46
N LYS A 276 16.46 -6.44 -9.34
CA LYS A 276 16.42 -7.69 -10.11
C LYS A 276 16.57 -8.92 -9.21
N ALA A 277 17.51 -8.89 -8.27
CA ALA A 277 17.71 -9.97 -7.31
C ALA A 277 16.41 -10.29 -6.56
N ASN A 278 15.65 -9.25 -6.20
CA ASN A 278 14.40 -9.38 -5.46
C ASN A 278 13.15 -9.50 -6.38
N LYS A 279 13.32 -9.72 -7.69
CA LYS A 279 12.23 -9.84 -8.68
C LYS A 279 11.25 -8.64 -8.69
N ARG A 280 11.74 -7.44 -8.37
CA ARG A 280 10.96 -6.19 -8.28
C ARG A 280 11.27 -5.19 -9.39
N LEU A 281 12.09 -5.57 -10.37
CA LEU A 281 12.39 -4.75 -11.54
C LEU A 281 11.90 -5.42 -12.82
N THR A 282 11.00 -4.76 -13.53
CA THR A 282 10.66 -5.17 -14.89
C THR A 282 11.71 -4.69 -15.90
N GLU A 283 11.82 -5.40 -17.02
CA GLU A 283 12.69 -4.98 -18.14
C GLU A 283 12.33 -3.56 -18.64
N ARG A 284 11.04 -3.21 -18.63
CA ARG A 284 10.59 -1.85 -19.02
C ARG A 284 11.05 -0.79 -18.03
N GLU A 285 10.95 -1.05 -16.72
CA GLU A 285 11.42 -0.13 -15.68
C GLU A 285 12.93 0.08 -15.78
N GLU A 286 13.69 -1.00 -16.00
CA GLU A 286 15.13 -0.93 -16.22
C GLU A 286 15.50 -0.10 -17.45
N ASN A 287 14.88 -0.41 -18.60
CA ASN A 287 15.14 0.29 -19.86
C ASN A 287 14.83 1.80 -19.72
N PHE A 288 13.75 2.15 -19.03
CA PHE A 288 13.43 3.55 -18.76
C PHE A 288 14.43 4.19 -17.77
N ALA A 289 14.80 3.49 -16.70
CA ALA A 289 15.80 3.98 -15.74
C ALA A 289 17.12 4.30 -16.45
N ARG A 290 17.55 3.52 -17.44
CA ARG A 290 18.75 3.79 -18.24
C ARG A 290 18.68 5.09 -19.06
N THR A 291 17.49 5.60 -19.35
CA THR A 291 17.31 6.92 -20.00
C THR A 291 17.48 8.09 -19.03
N ASN A 292 17.49 7.84 -17.73
CA ASN A 292 17.66 8.88 -16.71
C ASN A 292 19.02 9.56 -16.88
N PRO A 293 19.09 10.91 -17.00
CA PRO A 293 20.34 11.66 -17.08
C PRO A 293 21.28 11.40 -15.90
N ARG A 294 20.75 10.91 -14.78
CA ARG A 294 21.56 10.46 -13.63
C ARG A 294 22.33 9.18 -13.92
N ASN A 295 21.87 8.31 -14.81
CA ASN A 295 22.52 7.04 -15.20
C ASN A 295 23.50 7.20 -16.38
N ARG A 296 24.18 8.35 -16.46
CA ARG A 296 25.24 8.62 -17.45
C ARG A 296 26.57 7.97 -17.05
N HIS A 297 27.27 7.40 -18.03
CA HIS A 297 28.53 6.69 -17.82
C HIS A 297 29.64 7.60 -17.28
N ASP A 298 29.66 8.88 -17.64
CA ASP A 298 30.70 9.86 -17.29
C ASP A 298 30.43 10.63 -15.97
N ARG A 299 29.51 10.15 -15.11
CA ARG A 299 29.26 10.80 -13.81
C ARG A 299 30.39 10.49 -12.81
N GLU A 300 30.86 11.51 -12.10
CA GLU A 300 31.69 11.33 -10.90
C GLU A 300 30.79 11.00 -9.72
N ASP A 301 31.08 9.89 -9.05
CA ASP A 301 30.12 9.23 -8.18
C ASP A 301 30.14 9.74 -6.72
N TYR A 302 29.83 11.03 -6.54
CA TYR A 302 29.68 11.63 -5.21
C TYR A 302 28.50 11.01 -4.42
N GLN A 303 27.54 10.35 -5.10
CA GLN A 303 26.41 9.66 -4.48
C GLN A 303 26.77 8.27 -3.92
N PHE A 304 27.72 7.54 -4.52
CA PHE A 304 28.12 6.20 -4.08
C PHE A 304 29.47 6.20 -3.33
N LYS A 305 30.05 7.37 -3.04
CA LYS A 305 31.35 7.55 -2.36
C LYS A 305 32.54 6.91 -3.08
N GLU A 306 32.39 6.52 -4.34
CA GLU A 306 33.47 5.99 -5.17
C GLU A 306 34.02 7.13 -6.03
N GLY A 307 35.19 7.67 -5.65
CA GLY A 307 35.77 8.88 -6.25
C GLY A 307 36.32 8.74 -7.68
N LYS A 308 35.72 7.91 -8.54
CA LYS A 308 36.14 7.78 -9.95
C LYS A 308 34.92 7.58 -10.88
N PRO A 309 34.89 8.23 -12.07
CA PRO A 309 33.85 7.98 -13.05
C PRO A 309 33.82 6.52 -13.51
N VAL A 310 32.63 6.01 -13.83
CA VAL A 310 32.48 4.74 -14.54
C VAL A 310 33.11 4.93 -15.94
N LYS A 311 34.04 4.06 -16.35
CA LYS A 311 34.65 4.18 -17.69
C LYS A 311 33.61 3.78 -18.76
N GLY A 312 33.57 4.52 -19.87
CA GLY A 312 32.52 4.45 -20.89
C GLY A 312 32.19 3.04 -21.41
N GLY A 313 30.88 2.79 -21.63
CA GLY A 313 30.25 1.52 -21.98
C GLY A 313 28.79 1.49 -21.47
N ASP A 314 28.09 0.35 -21.61
CA ASP A 314 26.80 0.15 -20.94
C ASP A 314 27.00 0.20 -19.41
N MET A 315 26.20 1.01 -18.71
CA MET A 315 26.28 1.15 -17.26
C MET A 315 25.94 -0.19 -16.58
N PRO A 316 26.81 -0.74 -15.71
CA PRO A 316 26.53 -1.94 -14.94
C PRO A 316 25.27 -1.80 -14.07
N ASP A 317 24.53 -2.90 -13.87
CA ASP A 317 23.24 -2.90 -13.16
C ASP A 317 23.33 -2.43 -11.70
N ASP A 318 24.46 -2.70 -11.03
CA ASP A 318 24.75 -2.23 -9.67
C ASP A 318 24.95 -0.70 -9.60
N LYS A 319 25.12 -0.04 -10.75
CA LYS A 319 25.29 1.42 -10.87
C LYS A 319 24.07 2.13 -11.46
N VAL A 320 23.13 1.39 -12.08
CA VAL A 320 21.87 1.94 -12.60
C VAL A 320 20.93 2.30 -11.45
N ILE A 321 20.63 3.58 -11.29
CA ILE A 321 19.70 4.10 -10.30
C ILE A 321 18.28 3.94 -10.81
N VAL A 322 17.44 3.22 -10.07
CA VAL A 322 16.00 3.11 -10.32
C VAL A 322 15.25 3.81 -9.19
N GLU A 323 14.40 4.80 -9.53
CA GLU A 323 13.57 5.51 -8.55
C GLU A 323 12.43 4.60 -8.05
N HIS A 324 12.35 4.41 -6.74
CA HIS A 324 11.26 3.69 -6.06
C HIS A 324 10.72 4.53 -4.90
N GLN A 325 9.46 4.30 -4.50
CA GLN A 325 8.85 5.14 -3.48
C GLN A 325 9.42 4.81 -2.09
N PRO A 326 9.91 5.80 -1.34
CA PRO A 326 10.72 5.59 -0.14
C PRO A 326 9.90 5.33 1.13
N GLY A 327 8.64 4.93 1.06
CA GLY A 327 7.75 5.26 2.17
C GLY A 327 8.09 4.60 3.54
N PHE A 328 8.78 3.45 3.53
CA PHE A 328 9.42 2.83 4.70
C PHE A 328 10.51 3.69 5.38
N SER A 329 10.90 4.80 4.77
CA SER A 329 12.10 5.57 5.11
C SER A 329 11.84 7.08 5.28
N VAL A 330 10.57 7.50 5.13
CA VAL A 330 10.15 8.90 5.28
C VAL A 330 9.72 9.21 6.72
N TRP A 331 9.12 8.24 7.41
CA TRP A 331 8.52 8.43 8.73
C TRP A 331 9.03 7.40 9.73
N ASP A 332 9.51 7.88 10.87
CA ASP A 332 9.79 7.07 12.05
C ASP A 332 8.62 7.19 13.04
N VAL A 333 8.36 6.17 13.86
CA VAL A 333 7.47 6.30 15.03
C VAL A 333 8.24 7.00 16.14
N LYS A 334 7.59 7.94 16.81
CA LYS A 334 8.16 8.53 18.03
C LYS A 334 8.20 7.50 19.16
N ASP A 335 9.33 7.44 19.84
CA ASP A 335 9.52 6.61 21.02
C ASP A 335 8.43 6.85 22.08
N GLY A 336 8.05 5.80 22.80
CA GLY A 336 7.10 5.87 23.93
C GLY A 336 5.64 6.10 23.55
N THR A 337 5.30 6.21 22.27
CA THR A 337 3.91 6.25 21.79
C THR A 337 3.21 4.89 21.90
N GLY A 338 1.87 4.88 21.84
CA GLY A 338 1.08 3.64 21.80
C GLY A 338 1.51 2.70 20.68
N PHE A 339 1.74 3.23 19.47
CA PHE A 339 2.25 2.45 18.32
C PHE A 339 3.63 1.84 18.57
N ALA A 340 4.56 2.57 19.19
CA ALA A 340 5.89 2.04 19.50
C ALA A 340 5.80 0.90 20.52
N LYS A 341 4.94 1.05 21.53
CA LYS A 341 4.71 0.04 22.58
C LYS A 341 4.00 -1.20 22.03
N ASP A 342 2.96 -1.02 21.20
CA ASP A 342 2.28 -2.13 20.50
C ASP A 342 3.29 -2.93 19.67
N ALA A 343 4.09 -2.24 18.85
CA ALA A 343 5.09 -2.90 18.03
C ALA A 343 6.10 -3.71 18.85
N GLU A 344 6.56 -3.16 19.99
CA GLU A 344 7.44 -3.86 20.92
C GLU A 344 6.79 -5.11 21.54
N MET A 345 5.52 -5.01 21.97
CA MET A 345 4.79 -6.14 22.56
C MET A 345 4.62 -7.31 21.58
N HIS A 346 4.41 -7.01 20.29
CA HIS A 346 4.20 -8.01 19.25
C HIS A 346 5.50 -8.42 18.51
N ASN A 347 6.67 -7.91 18.92
CA ASN A 347 7.97 -8.08 18.24
C ASN A 347 7.93 -7.72 16.73
N LYS A 348 7.14 -6.70 16.38
CA LYS A 348 6.95 -6.23 15.01
C LYS A 348 7.86 -5.03 14.75
N PRO A 349 8.26 -4.77 13.48
CA PRO A 349 8.91 -3.51 13.15
C PRO A 349 8.02 -2.34 13.58
N THR A 350 8.63 -1.32 14.17
CA THR A 350 7.96 -0.12 14.63
C THR A 350 7.35 0.64 13.44
N VAL A 351 6.01 0.61 13.33
CA VAL A 351 5.26 1.17 12.21
C VAL A 351 4.72 2.55 12.54
N ALA A 352 4.97 3.53 11.65
CA ALA A 352 4.66 4.96 11.78
C ALA A 352 3.20 5.26 12.24
N GLY A 353 2.24 4.35 12.15
CA GLY A 353 0.81 4.51 12.49
C GLY A 353 -0.08 4.14 11.29
N PRO A 354 -1.31 4.62 11.15
CA PRO A 354 -2.12 4.41 9.94
C PRO A 354 -1.53 5.08 8.70
N SER A 355 -1.89 4.63 7.51
CA SER A 355 -1.53 5.29 6.25
C SER A 355 -2.61 6.26 5.77
N GLY A 356 -2.27 7.55 5.69
CA GLY A 356 -3.16 8.54 5.06
C GLY A 356 -3.23 8.43 3.55
N THR A 357 -2.22 7.84 2.94
CA THR A 357 -2.25 7.45 1.53
C THR A 357 -3.30 6.37 1.31
N THR A 358 -3.32 5.34 2.16
CA THR A 358 -4.31 4.26 2.07
C THR A 358 -5.72 4.75 2.31
N ASP A 359 -5.93 5.64 3.30
CA ASP A 359 -7.24 6.26 3.53
C ASP A 359 -7.79 6.93 2.25
N ARG A 360 -6.98 7.76 1.58
CA ARG A 360 -7.39 8.41 0.31
C ARG A 360 -7.59 7.42 -0.82
N PHE A 361 -6.72 6.40 -0.90
CA PHE A 361 -6.80 5.32 -1.88
C PHE A 361 -8.16 4.60 -1.76
N LEU A 362 -8.57 4.25 -0.53
CA LEU A 362 -9.85 3.60 -0.25
C LEU A 362 -11.05 4.54 -0.40
N THR A 363 -10.91 5.84 -0.12
CA THR A 363 -11.98 6.81 -0.39
C THR A 363 -12.39 6.83 -1.86
N GLY A 364 -11.41 6.83 -2.78
CA GLY A 364 -11.69 6.75 -4.21
C GLY A 364 -12.37 5.44 -4.60
N ILE A 365 -11.96 4.31 -3.99
CA ILE A 365 -12.55 2.99 -4.21
C ILE A 365 -14.00 2.99 -3.74
N ARG A 366 -14.29 3.56 -2.57
CA ARG A 366 -15.64 3.62 -2.04
C ARG A 366 -16.54 4.51 -2.89
N LEU A 367 -16.03 5.66 -3.37
CA LEU A 367 -16.75 6.51 -4.32
C LEU A 367 -17.07 5.75 -5.62
N LEU A 368 -16.12 4.97 -6.16
CA LEU A 368 -16.28 4.19 -7.40
C LEU A 368 -16.92 2.80 -7.16
N GLY A 369 -17.37 2.51 -5.94
CA GLY A 369 -17.70 1.15 -5.51
C GLY A 369 -18.79 0.49 -6.37
N LYS A 370 -19.78 1.26 -6.82
CA LYS A 370 -20.86 0.76 -7.70
C LYS A 370 -20.32 0.27 -9.05
N GLY A 371 -19.38 1.02 -9.63
CA GLY A 371 -18.69 0.62 -10.85
C GLY A 371 -17.89 -0.66 -10.64
N VAL A 372 -17.16 -0.75 -9.53
CA VAL A 372 -16.37 -1.94 -9.18
C VAL A 372 -17.24 -3.18 -9.01
N MET A 373 -18.32 -3.09 -8.23
CA MET A 373 -19.25 -4.22 -8.06
C MET A 373 -19.80 -4.70 -9.40
N LYS A 374 -20.27 -3.78 -10.25
CA LYS A 374 -20.85 -4.11 -11.56
C LYS A 374 -19.85 -4.79 -12.48
N GLU A 375 -18.66 -4.22 -12.60
CA GLU A 375 -17.59 -4.73 -13.49
C GLU A 375 -17.10 -6.09 -13.01
N LEU A 376 -16.80 -6.23 -11.72
CA LEU A 376 -16.33 -7.49 -11.14
C LEU A 376 -17.44 -8.51 -10.92
N GLY A 377 -18.72 -8.15 -11.06
CA GLY A 377 -19.85 -9.05 -10.82
C GLY A 377 -20.00 -9.45 -9.37
N LEU A 378 -19.71 -8.53 -8.45
CA LEU A 378 -19.91 -8.75 -7.02
C LEU A 378 -21.37 -8.48 -6.69
N GLU A 379 -22.04 -9.49 -6.12
CA GLU A 379 -23.47 -9.45 -5.82
C GLU A 379 -23.72 -9.84 -4.36
N GLY A 380 -24.90 -9.46 -3.85
CA GLY A 380 -25.32 -9.80 -2.49
C GLY A 380 -25.01 -8.75 -1.44
N PRO A 381 -25.43 -9.00 -0.19
CA PRO A 381 -25.38 -8.01 0.90
C PRO A 381 -23.95 -7.63 1.33
N ASN A 382 -22.97 -8.49 1.07
CA ASN A 382 -21.57 -8.26 1.45
C ASN A 382 -20.73 -7.59 0.33
N ALA A 383 -21.28 -7.33 -0.85
CA ALA A 383 -20.53 -6.80 -2.00
C ALA A 383 -19.79 -5.48 -1.67
N ASP A 384 -20.39 -4.62 -0.86
CA ASP A 384 -19.76 -3.37 -0.40
C ASP A 384 -18.51 -3.63 0.47
N ASN A 385 -18.56 -4.64 1.34
CA ASN A 385 -17.40 -5.05 2.15
C ASN A 385 -16.32 -5.69 1.28
N GLN A 386 -16.71 -6.56 0.34
CA GLN A 386 -15.79 -7.20 -0.60
C GLN A 386 -15.01 -6.17 -1.45
N VAL A 387 -15.66 -5.10 -1.91
CA VAL A 387 -14.97 -3.99 -2.60
C VAL A 387 -13.90 -3.33 -1.72
N LYS A 388 -14.20 -3.11 -0.43
CA LYS A 388 -13.25 -2.53 0.52
C LYS A 388 -12.08 -3.48 0.76
N GLU A 389 -12.32 -4.78 0.94
CA GLU A 389 -11.28 -5.79 1.13
C GLU A 389 -10.41 -5.97 -0.11
N LEU A 390 -10.99 -6.01 -1.32
CA LEU A 390 -10.24 -5.99 -2.57
C LEU A 390 -9.43 -4.70 -2.75
N GLY A 391 -10.00 -3.57 -2.31
CA GLY A 391 -9.32 -2.28 -2.28
C GLY A 391 -8.10 -2.27 -1.36
N ARG A 392 -8.23 -2.84 -0.16
CA ARG A 392 -7.14 -3.06 0.77
C ARG A 392 -6.10 -4.01 0.19
N TRP A 393 -6.52 -5.10 -0.45
CA TRP A 393 -5.63 -6.07 -1.08
C TRP A 393 -4.81 -5.46 -2.23
N LEU A 394 -5.45 -4.64 -3.07
CA LEU A 394 -4.76 -3.84 -4.07
C LEU A 394 -3.78 -2.84 -3.42
N ALA A 395 -4.19 -2.17 -2.35
CA ALA A 395 -3.31 -1.26 -1.60
C ALA A 395 -2.11 -2.01 -0.99
N THR A 396 -2.26 -3.26 -0.54
CA THR A 396 -1.14 -4.10 -0.10
C THR A 396 -0.17 -4.34 -1.26
N GLY A 397 -0.66 -4.83 -2.41
CA GLY A 397 0.20 -5.11 -3.57
C GLY A 397 0.89 -3.85 -4.14
N TYR A 398 0.25 -2.69 -4.04
CA TYR A 398 0.81 -1.42 -4.50
C TYR A 398 1.70 -0.73 -3.47
N LEU A 399 1.16 -0.39 -2.30
CA LEU A 399 1.83 0.44 -1.30
C LEU A 399 2.86 -0.35 -0.50
N VAL A 400 2.60 -1.61 -0.16
CA VAL A 400 3.60 -2.47 0.51
C VAL A 400 4.58 -3.03 -0.51
N GLY A 401 4.08 -3.39 -1.71
CA GLY A 401 4.91 -3.90 -2.80
C GLY A 401 5.94 -2.89 -3.31
N ASP A 402 5.60 -1.60 -3.36
CA ASP A 402 6.55 -0.51 -3.69
C ASP A 402 7.27 0.06 -2.46
N GLU A 403 7.15 -0.62 -1.30
CA GLU A 403 7.71 -0.22 0.01
C GLU A 403 7.30 1.20 0.47
N HIS A 404 6.20 1.72 -0.05
CA HIS A 404 5.67 3.01 0.34
C HIS A 404 4.99 2.99 1.72
N HIS A 405 4.48 1.84 2.16
CA HIS A 405 3.85 1.65 3.49
C HIS A 405 4.13 0.24 3.98
N SER A 406 4.17 0.04 5.29
CA SER A 406 4.08 -1.30 5.87
C SER A 406 2.66 -1.89 5.76
N ALA A 407 2.53 -3.21 5.95
CA ALA A 407 1.22 -3.86 5.89
C ALA A 407 0.27 -3.36 7.00
N VAL A 408 0.80 -3.10 8.21
CA VAL A 408 0.04 -2.52 9.33
C VAL A 408 -0.49 -1.13 8.96
N GLU A 409 0.35 -0.29 8.36
CA GLU A 409 -0.03 1.04 7.89
C GLU A 409 -1.22 1.02 6.95
N VAL A 410 -1.16 0.12 5.96
CA VAL A 410 -2.22 -0.08 4.98
C VAL A 410 -3.48 -0.56 5.67
N ASN A 411 -3.40 -1.59 6.52
CA ASN A 411 -4.56 -2.14 7.21
C ASN A 411 -5.26 -1.14 8.12
N LEU A 412 -4.50 -0.37 8.91
CA LEU A 412 -5.06 0.68 9.75
C LEU A 412 -5.65 1.84 8.94
N GLY A 413 -5.04 2.18 7.80
CA GLY A 413 -5.62 3.17 6.89
C GLY A 413 -6.92 2.70 6.25
N ALA A 414 -7.00 1.40 5.90
CA ALA A 414 -8.20 0.79 5.34
C ALA A 414 -9.29 0.59 6.40
N ALA A 415 -8.92 0.38 7.67
CA ALA A 415 -9.84 0.23 8.78
C ALA A 415 -10.75 1.45 8.97
N ASN A 416 -10.30 2.66 8.64
CA ASN A 416 -11.15 3.86 8.62
C ASN A 416 -12.42 3.69 7.78
N HIS A 417 -12.38 2.85 6.74
CA HIS A 417 -13.50 2.58 5.85
C HIS A 417 -14.38 1.41 6.35
N GLY A 418 -14.33 1.09 7.65
CA GLY A 418 -15.20 0.10 8.28
C GLY A 418 -14.72 -1.34 8.18
N LEU A 419 -13.49 -1.57 7.68
CA LEU A 419 -12.84 -2.88 7.73
C LEU A 419 -12.31 -3.17 9.13
N LYS A 420 -12.27 -4.44 9.54
CA LYS A 420 -11.66 -4.88 10.81
C LYS A 420 -10.21 -4.34 10.90
N PRO A 421 -9.84 -3.63 11.98
CA PRO A 421 -8.45 -3.31 12.25
C PRO A 421 -7.67 -4.62 12.44
N GLN A 422 -6.53 -4.76 11.77
CA GLN A 422 -5.71 -5.97 11.82
C GLN A 422 -4.35 -5.68 12.44
N TRP A 423 -3.95 -6.58 13.34
CA TRP A 423 -2.76 -6.53 14.16
C TRP A 423 -2.20 -7.93 14.39
N GLY A 424 -0.87 -8.04 14.46
CA GLY A 424 -0.25 -9.32 14.76
C GLY A 424 -0.28 -10.29 13.57
N SER A 425 -0.78 -11.51 13.77
CA SER A 425 -0.80 -12.56 12.75
C SER A 425 -1.96 -12.42 11.75
N ASP A 426 -3.10 -11.90 12.18
CA ASP A 426 -4.30 -11.74 11.33
C ASP A 426 -4.07 -10.80 10.14
N LEU A 427 -3.07 -9.92 10.25
CA LEU A 427 -2.53 -9.07 9.19
C LEU A 427 -2.14 -9.84 7.93
N TYR A 428 -1.66 -11.06 8.10
CA TYR A 428 -1.13 -11.90 7.01
C TYR A 428 -2.02 -13.09 6.70
N THR A 429 -2.85 -13.53 7.65
CA THR A 429 -3.64 -14.75 7.54
C THR A 429 -5.12 -14.51 7.26
N GLU A 430 -5.64 -13.30 7.50
CA GLU A 430 -7.06 -12.97 7.30
C GLU A 430 -7.30 -11.79 6.34
N PRO A 431 -6.71 -11.75 5.13
CA PRO A 431 -6.90 -10.64 4.21
C PRO A 431 -8.35 -10.47 3.71
N PHE A 432 -9.21 -11.48 3.87
CA PHE A 432 -10.62 -11.46 3.50
C PHE A 432 -11.49 -12.07 4.61
N SER A 433 -12.66 -11.48 4.84
CA SER A 433 -13.65 -12.02 5.80
C SER A 433 -14.38 -13.25 5.29
N GLU A 434 -14.47 -13.40 3.98
CA GLU A 434 -15.03 -14.55 3.28
C GLU A 434 -14.38 -14.71 1.89
N PRO A 435 -14.45 -15.90 1.25
CA PRO A 435 -14.00 -16.06 -0.13
C PRO A 435 -14.73 -15.12 -1.10
N ILE A 436 -13.98 -14.40 -1.92
CA ILE A 436 -14.52 -13.45 -2.91
C ILE A 436 -14.45 -14.08 -4.30
N LYS A 437 -15.62 -14.19 -4.94
CA LYS A 437 -15.76 -14.66 -6.32
C LYS A 437 -16.16 -13.49 -7.22
N GLY A 438 -15.26 -13.13 -8.14
CA GLY A 438 -15.51 -12.11 -9.14
C GLY A 438 -15.32 -12.64 -10.56
N LYS A 439 -15.63 -11.81 -11.55
CA LYS A 439 -15.45 -12.16 -12.96
C LYS A 439 -13.97 -12.38 -13.28
N GLY A 440 -13.61 -13.64 -13.48
CA GLY A 440 -12.26 -14.05 -13.87
C GLY A 440 -11.26 -14.15 -12.72
N PHE A 441 -11.72 -14.17 -11.46
CA PHE A 441 -10.87 -14.49 -10.31
C PHE A 441 -11.69 -15.06 -9.14
N GLU A 442 -11.02 -15.83 -8.30
CA GLU A 442 -11.47 -16.21 -6.96
C GLU A 442 -10.30 -15.98 -6.02
N ILE A 443 -10.56 -15.47 -4.83
CA ILE A 443 -9.54 -15.27 -3.81
C ILE A 443 -10.13 -15.48 -2.41
N SER A 444 -9.34 -16.07 -1.53
CA SER A 444 -9.70 -16.31 -0.14
C SER A 444 -8.47 -16.18 0.74
N SER A 445 -8.69 -16.04 2.05
CA SER A 445 -7.60 -16.05 3.04
C SER A 445 -6.81 -17.36 3.00
N GLU A 446 -7.48 -18.50 2.83
CA GLU A 446 -6.84 -19.82 2.65
C GLU A 446 -5.89 -19.84 1.45
N THR A 447 -6.36 -19.36 0.28
CA THR A 447 -5.52 -19.28 -0.92
C THR A 447 -4.30 -18.38 -0.74
N VAL A 448 -4.43 -17.27 0.01
CA VAL A 448 -3.30 -16.38 0.29
C VAL A 448 -2.31 -17.06 1.23
N VAL A 449 -2.81 -17.75 2.24
CA VAL A 449 -2.01 -18.49 3.22
C VAL A 449 -1.21 -19.60 2.54
N ASP A 450 -1.82 -20.40 1.66
CA ASP A 450 -1.13 -21.46 0.89
C ASP A 450 0.00 -20.90 -0.01
N GLN A 451 -0.21 -19.72 -0.59
CA GLN A 451 0.81 -19.05 -1.40
C GLN A 451 1.92 -18.48 -0.53
N LEU A 452 1.58 -17.98 0.65
CA LEU A 452 2.54 -17.50 1.64
C LEU A 452 3.40 -18.66 2.13
N GLU A 453 2.80 -19.82 2.43
CA GLU A 453 3.44 -21.13 2.63
C GLU A 453 4.53 -21.41 1.62
N THR A 454 4.16 -21.39 0.36
CA THR A 454 5.10 -21.68 -0.72
C THR A 454 6.20 -20.62 -0.85
N LYS A 455 5.86 -19.33 -0.76
CA LYS A 455 6.85 -18.25 -0.95
C LYS A 455 7.86 -18.15 0.19
N LEU A 456 7.45 -18.41 1.43
CA LEU A 456 8.38 -18.34 2.56
C LEU A 456 9.44 -19.43 2.51
N GLU A 457 9.25 -20.52 1.77
CA GLU A 457 10.33 -21.49 1.50
C GLU A 457 11.50 -20.90 0.70
N THR A 458 11.25 -19.85 -0.11
CA THR A 458 12.28 -19.15 -0.91
C THR A 458 12.53 -17.71 -0.46
N ALA A 459 11.92 -17.28 0.64
CA ALA A 459 11.90 -15.85 0.98
C ALA A 459 13.23 -15.29 1.50
N GLU A 460 14.22 -16.10 1.88
CA GLU A 460 15.58 -15.58 2.13
C GLU A 460 16.21 -15.02 0.84
N ASP A 461 15.91 -15.61 -0.32
CA ASP A 461 16.40 -15.15 -1.63
C ASP A 461 15.54 -14.01 -2.21
N ASP A 462 14.25 -13.97 -1.85
CA ASP A 462 13.28 -12.97 -2.33
C ASP A 462 13.10 -11.77 -1.37
N ALA A 463 13.73 -11.81 -0.19
CA ALA A 463 13.60 -10.78 0.83
C ALA A 463 14.21 -9.45 0.37
N VAL A 464 13.45 -8.38 0.51
CA VAL A 464 13.93 -7.05 0.16
C VAL A 464 15.03 -6.64 1.11
N ASN A 465 16.23 -6.47 0.55
CA ASN A 465 17.33 -5.82 1.25
C ASN A 465 17.03 -4.31 1.35
N ARG A 466 16.26 -3.89 2.37
CA ARG A 466 15.98 -2.47 2.63
C ARG A 466 17.25 -1.65 2.89
N ASP A 467 18.34 -2.30 3.33
CA ASP A 467 19.66 -1.67 3.48
C ASP A 467 20.35 -1.44 2.13
N ALA A 468 19.83 -1.96 1.02
CA ALA A 468 20.30 -1.64 -0.33
C ALA A 468 19.74 -0.31 -0.84
N TYR A 469 18.60 0.13 -0.30
CA TYR A 469 18.03 1.42 -0.67
C TYR A 469 18.91 2.57 -0.20
N ARG A 470 18.90 3.64 -0.99
CA ARG A 470 19.68 4.84 -0.78
C ARG A 470 18.76 6.03 -0.89
N PHE A 471 19.05 7.07 -0.11
CA PHE A 471 18.27 8.30 -0.12
C PHE A 471 18.82 9.26 -1.16
N ASP A 472 17.92 9.93 -1.88
CA ASP A 472 18.31 11.05 -2.73
C ASP A 472 18.53 12.30 -1.86
N LEU A 473 19.76 12.46 -1.38
CA LEU A 473 20.18 13.59 -0.54
C LEU A 473 20.22 14.94 -1.29
N GLU A 474 20.06 14.95 -2.62
CA GLU A 474 20.13 16.18 -3.44
C GLU A 474 18.76 16.66 -3.96
N GLY A 475 17.67 15.99 -3.60
CA GLY A 475 16.31 16.37 -4.01
C GLY A 475 16.03 16.07 -5.48
N GLY A 476 15.27 15.00 -5.73
CA GLY A 476 14.91 14.47 -7.05
C GLY A 476 13.95 15.33 -7.86
N SER A 477 14.32 16.57 -8.19
CA SER A 477 13.58 17.40 -9.15
C SER A 477 14.52 18.33 -9.89
N LYS A 478 15.26 17.78 -10.86
CA LYS A 478 16.12 18.61 -11.71
C LYS A 478 15.91 18.43 -13.22
N GLY A 479 15.16 17.42 -13.66
CA GLY A 479 14.75 17.29 -15.07
C GLY A 479 13.27 17.59 -15.26
N LYS A 480 12.91 18.52 -16.15
CA LYS A 480 11.52 18.68 -16.62
C LYS A 480 11.33 17.91 -17.91
N VAL A 481 10.41 16.94 -17.94
CA VAL A 481 10.00 16.27 -19.19
C VAL A 481 8.95 17.13 -19.89
N MET A 482 9.22 17.51 -21.13
CA MET A 482 8.33 18.32 -21.95
C MET A 482 7.27 17.43 -22.63
N PRO A 483 6.12 17.97 -23.07
CA PRO A 483 5.09 17.20 -23.76
C PRO A 483 5.55 16.47 -25.04
N ASP A 484 6.68 16.90 -25.63
CA ASP A 484 7.31 16.26 -26.79
C ASP A 484 8.32 15.16 -26.42
N GLY A 485 8.39 14.78 -25.13
CA GLY A 485 9.27 13.74 -24.60
C GLY A 485 10.72 14.20 -24.33
N LYS A 486 11.07 15.47 -24.59
CA LYS A 486 12.43 15.97 -24.31
C LYS A 486 12.64 16.29 -22.84
N VAL A 487 13.84 16.02 -22.36
CA VAL A 487 14.25 16.24 -20.97
C VAL A 487 15.06 17.53 -20.89
N GLN A 488 14.53 18.54 -20.19
CA GLN A 488 15.26 19.78 -19.91
C GLN A 488 16.10 19.62 -18.65
N ALA A 489 17.43 19.73 -18.79
CA ALA A 489 18.38 19.73 -17.67
C ALA A 489 18.12 20.94 -16.74
N PRO A 490 18.45 20.81 -15.44
CA PRO A 490 18.28 21.92 -14.50
C PRO A 490 19.20 23.07 -14.90
N LYS A 491 18.76 24.31 -14.68
CA LYS A 491 19.71 25.43 -14.68
C LYS A 491 20.62 25.26 -13.45
N PRO A 492 21.95 25.43 -13.59
CA PRO A 492 22.84 25.42 -12.44
C PRO A 492 22.40 26.50 -11.45
N SER A 493 22.23 26.12 -10.18
CA SER A 493 22.13 27.09 -9.09
C SER A 493 23.47 27.82 -8.99
N ARG A 494 23.41 29.15 -9.00
CA ARG A 494 24.58 30.01 -8.78
C ARG A 494 25.07 29.93 -7.35
#